data_AF-A0A2U2PEA8-F1
#
_entry.id   AF-A0A2U2PEA8-F1
#
_cell.length_a   1.000
_cell.length_b   1.000
_cell.length_c   1.000
_cell.angle_alpha   90.00
_cell.angle_beta   90.00
_cell.angle_gamma   90.00
#
_symmetry.space_group_name_H-M   'P 1'
#
loop_
_entity.id
_entity.type
_entity.pdbx_description
1 polymer ?
#
loop_
_entity_poly.entity_id
_entity_poly.type
_entity_poly.pdbx_seq_one_letter_code
_entity_poly.pdbx_strand_id
1 'polypeptide(L)'
;MHTIYLLLGSNLGDRLDYLRRGRSLIEREIGKIKESSAIYQTASWGNTDLADFLNQAVCVETELPADDLLLTIHAIEKSLGRERVLKWGARTLDIDILFYDDLVISQPDLTIPHPLLQERRFVLTPLAEIAPGMRHPVLETSIQDLLATLQDELYVERYNNTIMSKETNNNFEVDMSYLNDIADGNAEFIIDMIDIFIEQTPVYFEQLATAIKEKDWTATAAVAHKIKPTLAFIGVEAARQRMAEIERKARDLDHPEEIEEQFNYLNNVFDRLYDDLRKIRTELGS
;
A
#
# COMPACT_ATOMS: atom_id res chain seq x y z
N MET A 1 -4.38 -29.08 -8.12
CA MET A 1 -4.15 -27.86 -7.31
C MET A 1 -2.70 -27.84 -6.91
N HIS A 2 -2.05 -26.73 -7.18
CA HIS A 2 -0.64 -26.45 -6.94
C HIS A 2 -0.51 -25.45 -5.80
N THR A 3 0.54 -25.58 -5.00
CA THR A 3 0.87 -24.64 -3.92
C THR A 3 1.94 -23.69 -4.41
N ILE A 4 1.65 -22.40 -4.41
CA ILE A 4 2.59 -21.37 -4.82
C ILE A 4 2.85 -20.40 -3.66
N TYR A 5 4.05 -19.85 -3.62
CA TYR A 5 4.41 -18.80 -2.68
C TYR A 5 4.71 -17.53 -3.47
N LEU A 6 3.99 -16.46 -3.16
CA LEU A 6 4.15 -15.16 -3.79
C LEU A 6 4.65 -14.14 -2.77
N LEU A 7 5.45 -13.18 -3.21
CA LEU A 7 5.78 -12.00 -2.44
C LEU A 7 5.13 -10.78 -3.08
N LEU A 8 4.32 -10.05 -2.32
CA LEU A 8 3.79 -8.77 -2.73
C LEU A 8 4.66 -7.66 -2.13
N GLY A 9 5.02 -6.66 -2.94
CA GLY A 9 5.81 -5.51 -2.54
C GLY A 9 5.26 -4.20 -3.08
N SER A 10 5.25 -3.13 -2.27
CA SER A 10 4.85 -1.79 -2.71
C SER A 10 5.68 -0.72 -1.99
N ASN A 11 6.20 0.27 -2.73
CA ASN A 11 6.88 1.44 -2.16
C ASN A 11 6.37 2.79 -2.65
N LEU A 12 5.31 2.81 -3.46
CA LEU A 12 4.73 4.06 -3.99
C LEU A 12 3.27 4.23 -3.56
N GLY A 13 2.90 5.44 -3.16
CA GLY A 13 1.52 5.79 -2.80
C GLY A 13 1.00 5.04 -1.57
N ASP A 14 -0.29 4.66 -1.57
CA ASP A 14 -0.90 3.89 -0.48
C ASP A 14 -0.48 2.41 -0.56
N ARG A 15 0.72 2.14 -0.03
CA ARG A 15 1.35 0.81 -0.04
C ARG A 15 0.44 -0.25 0.58
N LEU A 16 -0.33 0.09 1.62
CA LEU A 16 -1.22 -0.85 2.30
C LEU A 16 -2.45 -1.17 1.45
N ASP A 17 -3.08 -0.17 0.82
CA ASP A 17 -4.19 -0.41 -0.12
C ASP A 17 -3.74 -1.20 -1.35
N TYR A 18 -2.54 -0.94 -1.88
CA TYR A 18 -1.99 -1.73 -2.97
C TYR A 18 -1.79 -3.20 -2.60
N LEU A 19 -1.22 -3.49 -1.42
CA LEU A 19 -1.12 -4.86 -0.91
C LEU A 19 -2.52 -5.50 -0.74
N ARG A 20 -3.47 -4.77 -0.16
CA ARG A 20 -4.85 -5.24 0.06
C ARG A 20 -5.57 -5.55 -1.26
N ARG A 21 -5.50 -4.65 -2.23
CA ARG A 21 -6.10 -4.82 -3.57
C ARG A 21 -5.40 -5.93 -4.34
N GLY A 22 -4.06 -5.99 -4.27
CA GLY A 22 -3.27 -7.07 -4.84
C GLY A 22 -3.74 -8.44 -4.34
N ARG A 23 -3.90 -8.60 -3.03
CA ARG A 23 -4.45 -9.83 -2.43
C ARG A 23 -5.85 -10.16 -2.93
N SER A 24 -6.74 -9.17 -2.97
CA SER A 24 -8.10 -9.39 -3.48
C SER A 24 -8.12 -9.84 -4.95
N LEU A 25 -7.21 -9.31 -5.77
CA LEU A 25 -7.05 -9.73 -7.17
C LEU A 25 -6.46 -11.13 -7.27
N ILE A 26 -5.47 -11.48 -6.44
CA ILE A 26 -4.91 -12.83 -6.37
C ILE A 26 -6.00 -13.85 -6.01
N GLU A 27 -6.82 -13.58 -5.00
CA GLU A 27 -7.92 -14.47 -4.61
C GLU A 27 -8.95 -14.67 -5.71
N ARG A 28 -9.17 -13.65 -6.53
CA ARG A 28 -10.14 -13.68 -7.62
C ARG A 28 -9.60 -14.35 -8.89
N GLU A 29 -8.36 -14.09 -9.25
CA GLU A 29 -7.81 -14.39 -10.58
C GLU A 29 -6.79 -15.53 -10.57
N ILE A 30 -6.09 -15.76 -9.45
CA ILE A 30 -5.05 -16.78 -9.36
C ILE A 30 -5.51 -17.98 -8.55
N GLY A 31 -6.07 -17.77 -7.37
CA GLY A 31 -6.46 -18.85 -6.49
C GLY A 31 -6.57 -18.45 -5.02
N LYS A 32 -7.00 -19.39 -4.18
CA LYS A 32 -7.31 -19.12 -2.78
C LYS A 32 -6.03 -18.89 -1.97
N ILE A 33 -5.95 -17.77 -1.26
CA ILE A 33 -4.88 -17.53 -0.28
C ILE A 33 -5.15 -18.43 0.95
N LYS A 34 -4.19 -19.28 1.27
CA LYS A 34 -4.24 -20.21 2.42
C LYS A 34 -3.65 -19.59 3.67
N GLU A 35 -2.52 -18.92 3.50
CA GLU A 35 -1.83 -18.23 4.57
C GLU A 35 -1.20 -16.94 4.05
N SER A 36 -1.00 -15.98 4.95
CA SER A 36 -0.34 -14.72 4.68
C SER A 36 0.53 -14.35 5.87
N SER A 37 1.76 -13.90 5.62
CA SER A 37 2.62 -13.35 6.65
C SER A 37 2.04 -12.06 7.22
N ALA A 38 2.63 -11.54 8.29
CA ALA A 38 2.49 -10.13 8.61
C ALA A 38 2.98 -9.25 7.44
N ILE A 39 2.60 -7.99 7.45
CA ILE A 39 3.20 -6.98 6.57
C ILE A 39 4.51 -6.54 7.22
N TYR A 40 5.54 -6.40 6.42
CA TYR A 40 6.86 -5.95 6.85
C TYR A 40 7.25 -4.67 6.13
N GLN A 41 7.76 -3.69 6.86
CA GLN A 41 8.44 -2.53 6.29
C GLN A 41 9.92 -2.86 6.13
N THR A 42 10.46 -2.58 4.95
CA THR A 42 11.81 -3.02 4.57
C THR A 42 12.52 -1.95 3.75
N ALA A 43 13.82 -1.82 3.95
CA ALA A 43 14.66 -0.96 3.11
C ALA A 43 14.57 -1.36 1.63
N SER A 44 14.74 -0.38 0.75
CA SER A 44 14.88 -0.61 -0.68
C SER A 44 16.18 -1.38 -0.99
N TRP A 45 16.04 -2.53 -1.64
CA TRP A 45 17.17 -3.39 -1.98
C TRP A 45 17.85 -2.88 -3.26
N GLY A 46 19.16 -2.60 -3.19
CA GLY A 46 19.98 -2.18 -4.34
C GLY A 46 20.01 -0.66 -4.63
N ASN A 47 18.99 0.09 -4.20
CA ASN A 47 18.99 1.55 -4.21
C ASN A 47 18.37 2.08 -2.91
N THR A 48 19.22 2.44 -1.94
CA THR A 48 18.80 2.86 -0.60
C THR A 48 18.19 4.26 -0.55
N ASP A 49 18.26 5.03 -1.64
CA ASP A 49 17.69 6.38 -1.71
C ASP A 49 16.17 6.36 -1.99
N LEU A 50 15.60 5.18 -2.27
CA LEU A 50 14.17 5.00 -2.52
C LEU A 50 13.41 4.76 -1.21
N ALA A 51 12.18 5.28 -1.15
CA ALA A 51 11.24 5.05 -0.06
C ALA A 51 11.08 3.55 0.26
N ASP A 52 10.83 3.26 1.54
CA ASP A 52 10.70 1.90 2.04
C ASP A 52 9.57 1.12 1.36
N PHE A 53 9.77 -0.19 1.26
CA PHE A 53 8.74 -1.11 0.78
C PHE A 53 7.90 -1.63 1.95
N LEU A 54 6.60 -1.83 1.70
CA LEU A 54 5.81 -2.81 2.43
C LEU A 54 5.81 -4.12 1.66
N ASN A 55 6.18 -5.21 2.33
CA ASN A 55 6.26 -6.55 1.78
C ASN A 55 5.36 -7.53 2.55
N GLN A 56 4.74 -8.46 1.84
CA GLN A 56 3.94 -9.54 2.44
C GLN A 56 4.06 -10.83 1.60
N ALA A 57 4.40 -11.94 2.25
CA ALA A 57 4.38 -13.25 1.61
C ALA A 57 2.99 -13.88 1.75
N VAL A 58 2.54 -14.56 0.69
CA VAL A 58 1.27 -15.29 0.68
C VAL A 58 1.46 -16.69 0.10
N CYS A 59 0.81 -17.68 0.71
CA CYS A 59 0.67 -19.04 0.21
C CYS A 59 -0.67 -19.17 -0.51
N VAL A 60 -0.66 -19.62 -1.76
CA VAL A 60 -1.85 -19.65 -2.62
C VAL A 60 -2.02 -21.05 -3.21
N GLU A 61 -3.25 -21.54 -3.19
CA GLU A 61 -3.66 -22.74 -3.94
C GLU A 61 -4.21 -22.33 -5.30
N THR A 62 -3.57 -22.77 -6.38
CA THR A 62 -3.95 -22.42 -7.76
C THR A 62 -4.14 -23.66 -8.64
N GLU A 63 -4.92 -23.51 -9.71
CA GLU A 63 -5.01 -24.48 -10.81
C GLU A 63 -4.29 -23.98 -12.07
N LEU A 64 -3.77 -22.74 -12.04
CA LEU A 64 -3.09 -22.14 -13.19
C LEU A 64 -1.71 -22.78 -13.40
N PRO A 65 -1.37 -23.17 -14.64
CA PRO A 65 0.01 -23.46 -15.03
C PRO A 65 0.95 -22.29 -14.75
N ALA A 66 2.25 -22.56 -14.57
CA ALA A 66 3.24 -21.54 -14.22
C ALA A 66 3.33 -20.37 -15.23
N ASP A 67 3.17 -20.65 -16.52
CA ASP A 67 3.18 -19.62 -17.58
C ASP A 67 1.93 -18.72 -17.49
N ASP A 68 0.76 -19.31 -17.26
CA ASP A 68 -0.51 -18.57 -17.11
C ASP A 68 -0.52 -17.76 -15.81
N LEU A 69 0.10 -18.27 -14.75
CA LEU A 69 0.30 -17.56 -13.49
C LEU A 69 1.11 -16.27 -13.71
N LEU A 70 2.22 -16.34 -14.44
CA LEU A 70 3.05 -15.16 -14.73
C LEU A 70 2.27 -14.10 -15.51
N LEU A 71 1.52 -14.51 -16.54
CA LEU A 71 0.67 -13.61 -17.32
C LEU A 71 -0.41 -12.94 -16.47
N THR A 72 -1.04 -13.72 -15.59
CA THR A 72 -2.09 -13.22 -14.68
C THR A 72 -1.51 -12.20 -13.69
N ILE A 73 -0.34 -12.48 -13.11
CA ILE A 73 0.38 -11.54 -12.24
C ILE A 73 0.65 -10.22 -12.96
N HIS A 74 1.17 -10.26 -14.19
CA HIS A 74 1.43 -9.05 -14.96
C HIS A 74 0.16 -8.25 -15.26
N ALA A 75 -0.97 -8.93 -15.47
CA ALA A 75 -2.26 -8.27 -15.64
C ALA A 75 -2.73 -7.57 -14.35
N ILE A 76 -2.59 -8.22 -13.20
CA ILE A 76 -2.91 -7.67 -11.88
C ILE A 76 -2.08 -6.39 -11.63
N GLU A 77 -0.77 -6.47 -11.80
CA GLU A 77 0.13 -5.34 -11.60
C GLU A 77 -0.20 -4.16 -12.50
N LYS A 78 -0.45 -4.43 -13.79
CA LYS A 78 -0.86 -3.42 -14.76
C LYS A 78 -2.19 -2.75 -14.35
N SER A 79 -3.15 -3.52 -13.85
CA SER A 79 -4.45 -2.99 -13.39
C SER A 79 -4.32 -2.07 -12.15
N LEU A 80 -3.24 -2.22 -11.39
CA LEU A 80 -2.91 -1.40 -10.22
C LEU A 80 -1.91 -0.28 -10.55
N GLY A 81 -1.73 0.05 -11.84
CA GLY A 81 -0.96 1.20 -12.27
C GLY A 81 0.55 0.99 -12.29
N ARG A 82 1.02 -0.27 -12.33
CA ARG A 82 2.45 -0.55 -12.50
C ARG A 82 2.92 -0.14 -13.90
N GLU A 83 3.70 0.94 -13.99
CA GLU A 83 4.40 1.35 -15.21
C GLU A 83 5.88 0.91 -15.17
N ARG A 84 6.34 0.13 -16.15
CA ARG A 84 7.73 -0.34 -16.22
C ARG A 84 8.64 0.71 -16.85
N VAL A 85 8.80 1.85 -16.16
CA VAL A 85 9.62 2.99 -16.66
C VAL A 85 11.12 2.81 -16.33
N LEU A 86 11.46 2.29 -15.13
CA LEU A 86 12.83 2.08 -14.67
C LEU A 86 13.03 0.68 -14.08
N LYS A 87 14.14 0.02 -14.44
CA LYS A 87 14.58 -1.24 -13.84
C LYS A 87 15.03 -0.91 -12.40
N TRP A 88 14.17 -1.20 -11.43
CA TRP A 88 14.30 -0.90 -9.98
C TRP A 88 13.80 0.48 -9.51
N GLY A 89 12.94 1.15 -10.28
CA GLY A 89 12.22 2.35 -9.80
C GLY A 89 11.09 2.01 -8.82
N ALA A 90 10.47 3.05 -8.24
CA ALA A 90 9.30 2.94 -7.38
C ALA A 90 8.12 2.24 -8.09
N ARG A 91 7.34 1.45 -7.34
CA ARG A 91 6.27 0.59 -7.86
C ARG A 91 5.04 0.67 -6.97
N THR A 92 3.88 0.74 -7.60
CA THR A 92 2.57 0.65 -6.93
C THR A 92 2.31 -0.76 -6.39
N LEU A 93 2.59 -1.80 -7.17
CA LEU A 93 2.61 -3.19 -6.69
C LEU A 93 3.57 -4.02 -7.54
N ASP A 94 4.31 -4.88 -6.89
CA ASP A 94 5.16 -5.92 -7.46
C ASP A 94 4.76 -7.26 -6.86
N ILE A 95 4.62 -8.30 -7.71
CA ILE A 95 4.28 -9.65 -7.26
C ILE A 95 5.33 -10.61 -7.83
N ASP A 96 6.18 -11.15 -6.97
CA ASP A 96 7.19 -12.13 -7.34
C ASP A 96 6.70 -13.56 -7.07
N ILE A 97 6.90 -14.47 -8.03
CA ILE A 97 6.71 -15.91 -7.83
C ILE A 97 7.94 -16.47 -7.14
N LEU A 98 7.84 -16.81 -5.86
CA LEU A 98 8.96 -17.36 -5.09
C LEU A 98 9.14 -18.85 -5.36
N PHE A 99 8.05 -19.62 -5.27
CA PHE A 99 8.01 -21.07 -5.44
C PHE A 99 6.72 -21.50 -6.12
N TYR A 100 6.79 -22.61 -6.86
CA TYR A 100 5.64 -23.31 -7.43
C TYR A 100 5.85 -24.80 -7.22
N ASP A 101 5.13 -25.38 -6.26
CA ASP A 101 5.40 -26.72 -5.72
C ASP A 101 6.92 -26.91 -5.51
N ASP A 102 7.47 -28.02 -6.01
CA ASP A 102 8.90 -28.31 -6.05
C ASP A 102 9.51 -28.07 -7.46
N LEU A 103 8.84 -27.29 -8.32
CA LEU A 103 9.28 -27.06 -9.69
C LEU A 103 10.59 -26.26 -9.72
N VAL A 104 11.47 -26.67 -10.63
CA VAL A 104 12.67 -25.93 -11.01
C VAL A 104 12.55 -25.54 -12.48
N ILE A 105 12.28 -24.26 -12.74
CA ILE A 105 12.10 -23.68 -14.08
C ILE A 105 13.25 -22.70 -14.32
N SER A 106 13.90 -22.83 -15.47
CA SER A 106 14.94 -21.92 -15.93
C SER A 106 14.66 -21.54 -17.39
N GLN A 107 13.85 -20.49 -17.56
CA GLN A 107 13.46 -19.94 -18.86
C GLN A 107 13.78 -18.44 -18.91
N PRO A 108 13.89 -17.83 -20.12
CA PRO A 108 14.22 -16.41 -20.25
C PRO A 108 13.27 -15.48 -19.48
N ASP A 109 11.98 -15.81 -19.46
CA ASP A 109 10.94 -14.95 -18.89
C ASP A 109 10.43 -15.44 -17.51
N LEU A 110 10.80 -16.67 -17.10
CA LEU A 110 10.35 -17.27 -15.85
C LEU A 110 11.45 -18.14 -15.23
N THR A 111 11.82 -17.82 -13.98
CA THR A 111 12.75 -18.63 -13.19
C THR A 111 12.10 -18.95 -11.84
N ILE A 112 11.97 -20.24 -11.53
CA ILE A 112 11.41 -20.76 -10.28
C ILE A 112 12.37 -21.81 -9.72
N PRO A 113 12.71 -21.79 -8.42
CA PRO A 113 12.44 -20.72 -7.46
C PRO A 113 13.04 -19.37 -7.88
N HIS A 114 12.51 -18.27 -7.35
CA HIS A 114 13.02 -16.94 -7.67
C HIS A 114 14.55 -16.85 -7.39
N PRO A 115 15.37 -16.44 -8.37
CA PRO A 115 16.82 -16.71 -8.36
C PRO A 115 17.60 -16.03 -7.23
N LEU A 116 17.06 -14.93 -6.68
CA LEU A 116 17.71 -14.15 -5.61
C LEU A 116 16.96 -14.23 -4.28
N LEU A 117 15.97 -15.13 -4.13
CA LEU A 117 15.17 -15.17 -2.89
C LEU A 117 16.05 -15.47 -1.67
N GLN A 118 17.04 -16.35 -1.82
CA GLN A 118 17.96 -16.78 -0.78
C GLN A 118 18.94 -15.68 -0.33
N GLU A 119 19.02 -14.57 -1.06
CA GLU A 119 19.95 -13.46 -0.80
C GLU A 119 19.24 -12.25 -0.15
N ARG A 120 17.92 -12.33 0.09
CA ARG A 120 17.10 -11.17 0.43
C ARG A 120 16.33 -11.36 1.73
N ARG A 121 16.64 -10.55 2.74
CA ARG A 121 16.01 -10.65 4.06
C ARG A 121 14.53 -10.30 4.01
N PHE A 122 14.15 -9.34 3.17
CA PHE A 122 12.76 -8.92 2.99
C PHE A 122 11.88 -10.00 2.33
N VAL A 123 12.49 -10.99 1.68
CA VAL A 123 11.80 -12.16 1.12
C VAL A 123 11.75 -13.28 2.17
N LEU A 124 12.89 -13.63 2.75
CA LEU A 124 13.02 -14.77 3.65
C LEU A 124 12.31 -14.55 5.00
N THR A 125 12.30 -13.33 5.53
CA THR A 125 11.62 -13.04 6.82
C THR A 125 10.11 -13.32 6.77
N PRO A 126 9.32 -12.71 5.86
CA PRO A 126 7.90 -13.02 5.76
C PRO A 126 7.63 -14.46 5.31
N LEU A 127 8.48 -15.04 4.45
CA LEU A 127 8.30 -16.42 4.02
C LEU A 127 8.55 -17.41 5.17
N ALA A 128 9.53 -17.16 6.04
CA ALA A 128 9.79 -17.99 7.22
C ALA A 128 8.65 -17.94 8.23
N GLU A 129 7.83 -16.88 8.26
CA GLU A 129 6.65 -16.81 9.13
C GLU A 129 5.59 -17.84 8.74
N ILE A 130 5.38 -18.08 7.44
CA ILE A 130 4.32 -18.96 6.93
C ILE A 130 4.82 -20.33 6.48
N ALA A 131 6.11 -20.46 6.13
CA ALA A 131 6.69 -21.68 5.59
C ALA A 131 8.12 -21.95 6.09
N PRO A 132 8.37 -21.94 7.42
CA PRO A 132 9.74 -22.06 7.96
C PRO A 132 10.42 -23.37 7.58
N GLY A 133 9.65 -24.46 7.54
CA GLY A 133 10.15 -25.81 7.24
C GLY A 133 10.20 -26.16 5.74
N MET A 134 9.70 -25.29 4.86
CA MET A 134 9.74 -25.55 3.41
C MET A 134 11.20 -25.62 2.95
N ARG A 135 11.54 -26.64 2.16
CA ARG A 135 12.88 -26.80 1.62
C ARG A 135 12.97 -26.19 0.24
N HIS A 136 14.02 -25.41 0.00
CA HIS A 136 14.32 -24.92 -1.33
C HIS A 136 14.69 -26.11 -2.25
N PRO A 137 14.04 -26.32 -3.41
CA PRO A 137 14.22 -27.53 -4.22
C PRO A 137 15.62 -27.67 -4.81
N VAL A 138 16.33 -26.55 -5.04
CA VAL A 138 17.73 -26.54 -5.50
C VAL A 138 18.76 -26.59 -4.36
N LEU A 139 18.60 -25.79 -3.31
CA LEU A 139 19.58 -25.69 -2.21
C LEU A 139 19.37 -26.75 -1.12
N GLU A 140 18.26 -27.48 -1.17
CA GLU A 140 17.81 -28.50 -0.20
C GLU A 140 17.78 -28.02 1.27
N THR A 141 17.82 -26.71 1.48
CA THR A 141 17.89 -26.07 2.80
C THR A 141 16.53 -25.47 3.15
N SER A 142 16.16 -25.50 4.44
CA SER A 142 14.87 -24.94 4.87
C SER A 142 14.88 -23.41 4.78
N ILE A 143 13.70 -22.79 4.60
CA ILE A 143 13.58 -21.32 4.61
C ILE A 143 14.10 -20.74 5.93
N GLN A 144 13.83 -21.40 7.06
CA GLN A 144 14.33 -20.97 8.37
C GLN A 144 15.87 -20.98 8.44
N ASP A 145 16.52 -22.01 7.88
CA ASP A 145 17.97 -22.12 7.86
C ASP A 145 18.61 -21.13 6.88
N LEU A 146 17.97 -20.88 5.73
CA LEU A 146 18.38 -19.84 4.78
C LEU A 146 18.33 -18.47 5.44
N LEU A 147 17.26 -18.16 6.18
CA LEU A 147 17.15 -16.89 6.91
C LEU A 147 18.21 -16.76 8.02
N ALA A 148 18.53 -17.86 8.72
CA ALA A 148 19.51 -17.86 9.80
C ALA A 148 20.96 -17.68 9.31
N THR A 149 21.25 -18.11 8.08
CA THR A 149 22.60 -18.03 7.47
C THR A 149 22.79 -16.81 6.56
N LEU A 150 21.75 -16.01 6.38
CA LEU A 150 21.73 -14.85 5.50
C LEU A 150 22.61 -13.70 6.01
N GLN A 151 23.42 -13.15 5.11
CA GLN A 151 24.33 -12.01 5.38
C GLN A 151 23.73 -10.63 5.06
N ASP A 152 22.55 -10.55 4.44
CA ASP A 152 21.86 -9.28 4.17
C ASP A 152 21.55 -8.54 5.47
N GLU A 153 22.10 -7.33 5.65
CA GLU A 153 21.94 -6.51 6.86
C GLU A 153 20.81 -5.48 6.74
N LEU A 154 20.11 -5.42 5.60
CA LEU A 154 18.99 -4.50 5.43
C LEU A 154 17.89 -4.78 6.45
N TYR A 155 17.33 -3.70 7.00
CA TYR A 155 16.35 -3.82 8.06
C TYR A 155 15.03 -4.38 7.50
N VAL A 156 14.38 -5.21 8.32
CA VAL A 156 13.06 -5.78 8.05
C VAL A 156 12.29 -5.76 9.36
N GLU A 157 11.28 -4.89 9.44
CA GLU A 157 10.51 -4.68 10.66
C GLU A 157 9.05 -5.03 10.41
N ARG A 158 8.42 -5.71 11.38
CA ARG A 158 7.00 -6.00 11.30
C ARG A 158 6.24 -4.67 11.29
N TYR A 159 5.48 -4.44 10.25
CA TYR A 159 4.65 -3.25 10.12
C TYR A 159 3.48 -3.37 11.08
N ASN A 160 3.64 -2.79 12.27
CA ASN A 160 2.58 -2.67 13.25
C ASN A 160 1.72 -1.50 12.83
N ASN A 161 0.60 -1.78 12.16
CA ASN A 161 -0.47 -0.80 12.01
C ASN A 161 -1.04 -0.51 13.40
N THR A 162 -0.39 0.37 14.17
CA THR A 162 -0.94 0.89 15.43
C THR A 162 -2.03 1.89 15.10
N ILE A 163 -3.07 1.43 14.42
CA ILE A 163 -4.35 2.11 14.24
C ILE A 163 -5.46 1.06 14.29
N MET A 164 -5.46 0.18 15.29
CA MET A 164 -6.65 -0.62 15.66
C MET A 164 -6.54 -1.07 17.13
N SER A 165 -6.47 -0.12 18.07
CA SER A 165 -7.00 -0.22 19.44
C SER A 165 -6.31 0.81 20.34
N LYS A 166 -6.81 2.04 20.32
CA LYS A 166 -7.04 2.89 21.50
C LYS A 166 -7.48 4.26 21.02
N GLU A 167 -8.69 4.59 21.46
CA GLU A 167 -9.17 5.96 21.57
C GLU A 167 -8.06 6.87 22.13
N THR A 168 -8.11 8.14 21.72
CA THR A 168 -7.37 9.27 22.30
C THR A 168 -5.85 9.29 22.11
N ASN A 169 -5.38 9.42 20.86
CA ASN A 169 -4.39 10.47 20.62
C ASN A 169 -4.48 10.98 19.19
N ASN A 170 -4.60 12.29 19.11
CA ASN A 170 -5.15 12.99 17.97
C ASN A 170 -4.08 13.22 16.87
N ASN A 171 -2.88 12.65 16.93
CA ASN A 171 -1.81 12.95 15.98
C ASN A 171 -2.00 12.21 14.65
N PHE A 172 -2.30 12.97 13.60
CA PHE A 172 -1.99 12.60 12.21
C PHE A 172 -0.73 13.38 11.82
N GLU A 173 0.11 12.78 10.99
CA GLU A 173 1.31 13.42 10.45
C GLU A 173 1.07 13.75 8.98
N VAL A 174 1.52 14.93 8.54
CA VAL A 174 1.43 15.35 7.14
C VAL A 174 2.67 14.83 6.41
N ASP A 175 2.49 13.84 5.54
CA ASP A 175 3.57 13.29 4.74
C ASP A 175 3.75 14.09 3.43
N MET A 176 4.76 14.96 3.42
CA MET A 176 5.08 15.79 2.25
C MET A 176 5.95 15.07 1.20
N SER A 177 6.34 13.81 1.41
CA SER A 177 7.23 13.08 0.48
C SER A 177 6.71 13.06 -0.94
N TYR A 178 5.42 12.73 -1.12
CA TYR A 178 4.77 12.70 -2.43
C TYR A 178 4.76 14.07 -3.13
N LEU A 179 4.48 15.15 -2.40
CA LEU A 179 4.52 16.50 -2.96
C LEU A 179 5.94 16.93 -3.31
N ASN A 180 6.92 16.61 -2.47
CA ASN A 180 8.33 16.90 -2.72
C ASN A 180 8.85 16.13 -3.96
N ASP A 181 8.46 14.87 -4.12
CA ASP A 181 8.84 14.03 -5.26
C ASP A 181 8.26 14.57 -6.57
N ILE A 182 7.00 15.01 -6.57
CA ILE A 182 6.36 15.60 -7.76
C ILE A 182 6.89 17.00 -8.05
N ALA A 183 7.25 17.75 -7.01
CA ALA A 183 7.78 19.09 -7.17
C ALA A 183 9.17 19.12 -7.81
N ASP A 184 9.94 18.01 -7.76
CA ASP A 184 11.34 17.95 -8.26
C ASP A 184 12.19 19.12 -7.73
N GLY A 185 12.02 19.45 -6.45
CA GLY A 185 12.68 20.58 -5.78
C GLY A 185 12.06 21.97 -6.02
N ASN A 186 10.92 22.07 -6.73
CA ASN A 186 10.21 23.33 -6.94
C ASN A 186 9.29 23.67 -5.75
N ALA A 187 9.80 24.47 -4.81
CA ALA A 187 9.04 24.94 -3.66
C ALA A 187 7.78 25.76 -4.04
N GLU A 188 7.81 26.49 -5.17
CA GLU A 188 6.69 27.30 -5.65
C GLU A 188 5.48 26.41 -6.03
N PHE A 189 5.76 25.26 -6.66
CA PHE A 189 4.74 24.25 -6.97
C PHE A 189 4.09 23.66 -5.70
N ILE A 190 4.89 23.43 -4.65
CA ILE A 190 4.37 22.91 -3.37
C ILE A 190 3.46 23.96 -2.71
N ILE A 191 3.87 25.22 -2.72
CA ILE A 191 3.08 26.34 -2.21
C ILE A 191 1.76 26.45 -2.95
N ASP A 192 1.76 26.38 -4.29
CA ASP A 192 0.55 26.42 -5.11
C ASP A 192 -0.41 25.27 -4.77
N MET A 193 0.13 24.05 -4.59
CA MET A 193 -0.67 22.89 -4.22
C MET A 193 -1.28 23.00 -2.82
N ILE A 194 -0.52 23.53 -1.86
CA ILE A 194 -1.00 23.82 -0.51
C ILE A 194 -2.10 24.88 -0.57
N ASP A 195 -1.92 25.95 -1.36
CA ASP A 195 -2.88 27.04 -1.49
C ASP A 195 -4.19 26.54 -2.12
N ILE A 196 -4.12 25.75 -3.19
CA ILE A 196 -5.28 25.09 -3.79
C ILE A 196 -6.01 24.24 -2.75
N PHE A 197 -5.29 23.48 -1.93
CA PHE A 197 -5.90 22.65 -0.90
C PHE A 197 -6.61 23.49 0.18
N ILE A 198 -5.95 24.53 0.70
CA ILE A 198 -6.47 25.42 1.74
C ILE A 198 -7.67 26.21 1.24
N GLU A 199 -7.72 26.58 -0.04
CA GLU A 199 -8.83 27.36 -0.61
C GLU A 199 -10.03 26.49 -0.99
N GLN A 200 -9.80 25.34 -1.63
CA GLN A 200 -10.89 24.54 -2.20
C GLN A 200 -11.47 23.53 -1.21
N THR A 201 -10.64 22.91 -0.36
CA THR A 201 -11.08 21.81 0.50
C THR A 201 -12.08 22.25 1.58
N PRO A 202 -11.97 23.42 2.22
CA PRO A 202 -12.98 23.88 3.17
C PRO A 202 -14.38 24.00 2.56
N VAL A 203 -14.47 24.47 1.31
CA VAL A 203 -15.74 24.62 0.58
C VAL A 203 -16.40 23.26 0.37
N TYR A 204 -15.62 22.26 -0.06
CA TYR A 204 -16.13 20.90 -0.18
C TYR A 204 -16.47 20.27 1.18
N PHE A 205 -15.70 20.57 2.22
CA PHE A 205 -15.93 20.03 3.56
C PHE A 205 -17.24 20.57 4.17
N GLU A 206 -17.57 21.83 3.94
CA GLU A 206 -18.87 22.42 4.32
C GLU A 206 -20.04 21.81 3.53
N GLN A 207 -19.85 21.56 2.24
CA GLN A 207 -20.83 20.84 1.41
C GLN A 207 -21.07 19.42 1.94
N LEU A 208 -20.00 18.73 2.36
CA LEU A 208 -20.07 17.40 2.95
C LEU A 208 -20.87 17.43 4.26
N ALA A 209 -20.58 18.40 5.13
CA ALA A 209 -21.29 18.60 6.39
C ALA A 209 -22.80 18.81 6.17
N THR A 210 -23.15 19.63 5.17
CA THR A 210 -24.54 19.91 4.80
C THR A 210 -25.24 18.65 4.28
N ALA A 211 -24.61 17.93 3.35
CA ALA A 211 -25.16 16.70 2.79
C ALA A 211 -25.40 15.62 3.86
N ILE A 212 -24.46 15.45 4.80
CA ILE A 212 -24.60 14.51 5.92
C ILE A 212 -25.76 14.92 6.83
N LYS A 213 -25.87 16.20 7.17
CA LYS A 213 -26.96 16.73 8.02
C LYS A 213 -28.34 16.55 7.38
N GLU A 214 -28.43 16.72 6.07
CA GLU A 214 -29.66 16.51 5.29
C GLU A 214 -29.91 15.03 4.96
N LYS A 215 -28.97 14.14 5.29
CA LYS A 215 -28.98 12.72 4.94
C LYS A 215 -29.07 12.47 3.44
N ASP A 216 -28.53 13.39 2.64
CA ASP A 216 -28.39 13.22 1.19
C ASP A 216 -27.14 12.39 0.89
N TRP A 217 -27.28 11.06 0.97
CA TRP A 217 -26.17 10.14 0.75
C TRP A 217 -25.59 10.17 -0.66
N THR A 218 -26.39 10.60 -1.65
CA THR A 218 -25.90 10.77 -3.03
C THR A 218 -24.93 11.95 -3.09
N ALA A 219 -25.31 13.09 -2.48
CA ALA A 219 -24.44 14.25 -2.34
C ALA A 219 -23.23 13.94 -1.45
N THR A 220 -23.41 13.24 -0.33
CA THR A 220 -22.30 12.83 0.56
C THR A 220 -21.24 12.03 -0.22
N ALA A 221 -21.64 11.01 -0.98
CA ALA A 221 -20.72 10.22 -1.78
C ALA A 221 -20.01 11.06 -2.86
N ALA A 222 -20.76 11.94 -3.54
CA ALA A 222 -20.22 12.79 -4.59
C ALA A 222 -19.21 13.81 -4.06
N VAL A 223 -19.45 14.39 -2.88
CA VAL A 223 -18.54 15.36 -2.25
C VAL A 223 -17.33 14.67 -1.65
N ALA A 224 -17.51 13.53 -0.96
CA ALA A 224 -16.40 12.74 -0.44
C ALA A 224 -15.44 12.29 -1.56
N HIS A 225 -15.98 11.92 -2.73
CA HIS A 225 -15.18 11.59 -3.92
C HIS A 225 -14.30 12.76 -4.41
N LYS A 226 -14.74 14.02 -4.24
CA LYS A 226 -13.96 15.21 -4.63
C LYS A 226 -12.85 15.53 -3.63
N ILE A 227 -13.08 15.29 -2.34
CA ILE A 227 -12.10 15.60 -1.28
C ILE A 227 -11.03 14.51 -1.18
N LYS A 228 -11.39 13.24 -1.40
CA LYS A 228 -10.47 12.11 -1.23
C LYS A 228 -9.14 12.24 -2.03
N PRO A 229 -9.12 12.68 -3.30
CA PRO A 229 -7.87 12.90 -4.03
C PRO A 229 -7.02 14.03 -3.43
N THR A 230 -7.63 15.10 -2.90
CA THR A 230 -6.88 16.24 -2.34
C THR A 230 -6.11 15.82 -1.08
N LEU A 231 -6.68 14.93 -0.27
CA LEU A 231 -6.01 14.33 0.89
C LEU A 231 -4.83 13.43 0.52
N ALA A 232 -4.87 12.78 -0.65
CA ALA A 232 -3.75 11.98 -1.16
C ALA A 232 -2.56 12.86 -1.52
N PHE A 233 -2.80 14.04 -2.13
CA PHE A 233 -1.75 14.99 -2.47
C PHE A 233 -1.03 15.51 -1.22
N ILE A 234 -1.77 15.81 -0.16
CA ILE A 234 -1.20 16.31 1.10
C ILE A 234 -0.60 15.19 1.98
N GLY A 235 -0.79 13.92 1.61
CA GLY A 235 -0.23 12.78 2.35
C GLY A 235 -0.89 12.50 3.69
N VAL A 236 -2.18 12.87 3.87
CA VAL A 236 -2.93 12.60 5.11
C VAL A 236 -3.73 11.31 4.97
N GLU A 237 -3.03 10.18 4.97
CA GLU A 237 -3.63 8.89 4.58
C GLU A 237 -4.75 8.43 5.54
N ALA A 238 -4.60 8.65 6.85
CA ALA A 238 -5.67 8.34 7.81
C ALA A 238 -6.97 9.11 7.53
N ALA A 239 -6.87 10.37 7.10
CA ALA A 239 -8.03 11.17 6.70
C ALA A 239 -8.62 10.67 5.38
N ARG A 240 -7.75 10.31 4.42
CA ARG A 240 -8.17 9.77 3.13
C ARG A 240 -8.93 8.46 3.26
N GLN A 241 -8.47 7.53 4.11
CA GLN A 241 -9.13 6.26 4.36
C GLN A 241 -10.53 6.46 4.94
N ARG A 242 -10.68 7.33 5.94
CA ARG A 242 -11.99 7.66 6.50
C ARG A 242 -12.90 8.38 5.52
N MET A 243 -12.34 9.24 4.67
CA MET A 243 -13.10 9.86 3.58
C MET A 243 -13.60 8.82 2.57
N ALA A 244 -12.79 7.80 2.27
CA ALA A 244 -13.19 6.68 1.42
C ALA A 244 -14.26 5.79 2.07
N GLU A 245 -14.22 5.60 3.40
CA GLU A 245 -15.28 4.93 4.14
C GLU A 245 -16.59 5.70 4.07
N ILE A 246 -16.58 7.02 4.26
CA ILE A 246 -17.76 7.88 4.09
C ILE A 246 -18.33 7.73 2.68
N GLU A 247 -17.49 7.81 1.64
CA GLU A 247 -17.93 7.65 0.24
C GLU A 247 -18.59 6.29 0.00
N ARG A 248 -17.96 5.21 0.48
CA ARG A 248 -18.46 3.84 0.31
C ARG A 248 -19.78 3.63 1.05
N LYS A 249 -19.84 4.00 2.32
CA LYS A 249 -21.03 3.85 3.17
C LYS A 249 -22.21 4.65 2.64
N ALA A 250 -21.96 5.87 2.14
CA ALA A 250 -22.99 6.70 1.53
C ALA A 250 -23.50 6.12 0.20
N ARG A 251 -22.60 5.55 -0.62
CA ARG A 251 -22.96 4.92 -1.91
C ARG A 251 -23.74 3.62 -1.72
N ASP A 252 -23.28 2.76 -0.82
CA ASP A 252 -23.82 1.42 -0.63
C ASP A 252 -24.97 1.37 0.39
N LEU A 253 -25.24 2.50 1.07
CA LEU A 253 -26.17 2.61 2.21
C LEU A 253 -25.85 1.59 3.32
N ASP A 254 -24.56 1.34 3.53
CA ASP A 254 -24.03 0.35 4.47
C ASP A 254 -23.68 1.02 5.81
N HIS A 255 -24.56 0.89 6.80
CA HIS A 255 -24.46 1.52 8.12
C HIS A 255 -24.23 3.04 8.04
N PRO A 256 -25.15 3.81 7.40
CA PRO A 256 -25.00 5.25 7.21
C PRO A 256 -24.95 6.05 8.52
N GLU A 257 -25.41 5.48 9.63
CA GLU A 257 -25.27 6.04 10.98
C GLU A 257 -23.80 6.24 11.41
N GLU A 258 -22.87 5.44 10.88
CA GLU A 258 -21.43 5.58 11.19
C GLU A 258 -20.78 6.75 10.43
N ILE A 259 -21.45 7.31 9.41
CA ILE A 259 -20.92 8.44 8.62
C ILE A 259 -20.72 9.68 9.50
N GLU A 260 -21.63 9.94 10.45
CA GLU A 260 -21.51 11.08 11.36
C GLU A 260 -20.28 10.96 12.28
N GLU A 261 -19.98 9.75 12.76
CA GLU A 261 -18.80 9.49 13.59
C GLU A 261 -17.50 9.74 12.79
N GLN A 262 -17.44 9.21 11.57
CA GLN A 262 -16.30 9.41 10.66
C GLN A 262 -16.10 10.89 10.31
N PHE A 263 -17.20 11.61 10.06
CA PHE A 263 -17.17 13.03 9.76
C PHE A 263 -16.68 13.87 10.95
N ASN A 264 -17.14 13.58 12.16
CA ASN A 264 -16.68 14.27 13.37
C ASN A 264 -15.18 14.09 13.62
N TYR A 265 -14.64 12.90 13.36
CA TYR A 265 -13.20 12.67 13.40
C TYR A 265 -12.48 13.55 12.37
N LEU A 266 -12.96 13.55 11.12
CA LEU A 266 -12.33 14.33 10.05
C LEU A 266 -12.37 15.82 10.35
N ASN A 267 -13.44 16.35 10.93
CA ASN A 267 -13.53 17.77 11.30
C ASN A 267 -12.36 18.17 12.23
N ASN A 268 -12.07 17.36 13.25
CA ASN A 268 -10.93 17.59 14.16
C ASN A 268 -9.55 17.43 13.51
N VAL A 269 -9.47 16.66 12.43
CA VAL A 269 -8.24 16.49 11.64
C VAL A 269 -8.04 17.72 10.74
N PHE A 270 -9.06 18.13 10.00
CA PHE A 270 -9.01 19.25 9.09
C PHE A 270 -8.65 20.58 9.79
N ASP A 271 -9.21 20.84 10.98
CA ASP A 271 -8.89 22.05 11.75
C ASP A 271 -7.38 22.19 12.00
N ARG A 272 -6.70 21.09 12.33
CA ARG A 272 -5.25 21.09 12.58
C ARG A 272 -4.43 21.03 11.30
N LEU A 273 -4.94 20.33 10.29
CA LEU A 273 -4.29 20.18 9.00
C LEU A 273 -4.10 21.54 8.34
N TYR A 274 -5.13 22.40 8.38
CA TYR A 274 -5.03 23.75 7.83
C TYR A 274 -3.99 24.60 8.56
N ASP A 275 -3.85 24.46 9.88
CA ASP A 275 -2.84 25.19 10.65
C ASP A 275 -1.43 24.73 10.33
N ASP A 276 -1.21 23.41 10.20
CA ASP A 276 0.11 22.86 9.88
C ASP A 276 0.52 23.17 8.44
N LEU A 277 -0.41 23.09 7.49
CA LEU A 277 -0.16 23.50 6.10
C LEU A 277 0.18 24.99 5.97
N ARG A 278 -0.46 25.87 6.75
CA ARG A 278 -0.12 27.30 6.78
C ARG A 278 1.28 27.56 7.31
N LYS A 279 1.74 26.78 8.30
CA LYS A 279 3.13 26.85 8.80
C LYS A 279 4.13 26.40 7.73
N ILE A 280 3.90 25.22 7.13
CA ILE A 280 4.75 24.67 6.06
C ILE A 280 4.85 25.65 4.89
N ARG A 281 3.72 26.21 4.46
CA ARG A 281 3.67 27.25 3.42
C ARG A 281 4.53 28.47 3.78
N THR A 282 4.49 28.91 5.04
CA THR A 282 5.26 30.07 5.50
C THR A 282 6.77 29.76 5.50
N GLU A 283 7.17 28.56 5.91
CA GLU A 283 8.56 28.10 5.92
C GLU A 283 9.14 27.93 4.51
N LEU A 284 8.34 27.45 3.56
CA LEU A 284 8.75 27.30 2.15
C LEU A 284 8.83 28.63 1.40
N GLY A 285 8.08 29.64 1.83
CA GLY A 285 8.03 30.96 1.20
C GLY A 285 9.05 31.98 1.73
N SER A 286 9.81 31.64 2.79
CA SER A 286 10.81 32.49 3.43
C SER A 286 12.24 32.11 3.05
#